data_AF-A0A645GCY1-F1
#
_entry.id   AF-A0A645GCY1-F1
#
_cell.length_a   1.000
_cell.length_b   1.000
_cell.length_c   1.000
_cell.angle_alpha   90.00
_cell.angle_beta   90.00
_cell.angle_gamma   90.00
#
_symmetry.space_group_name_H-M   'P 1'
#
loop_
_entity.id
_entity.type
_entity.pdbx_description
1 polymer ?
#
loop_
_entity_poly.entity_id
_entity_poly.type
_entity_poly.pdbx_seq_one_letter_code
_entity_poly.pdbx_strand_id
1 'polypeptide(L)' 'MQGYGFYDVKEGTIYPLLIRLEKKQIISSKYKDSPLGPKRKYYFLTEIGKEFLQEFIVLWNDVKDSIDRVLEGV' A
#
# COMPACT_ATOMS: atom_id res chain seq x y z
N MET A 1 -11.66 -4.35 3.48
CA MET A 1 -11.22 -4.28 2.07
C MET A 1 -12.38 -4.41 1.10
N GLN A 2 -13.32 -5.35 1.30
CA GLN A 2 -14.46 -5.54 0.38
C GLN A 2 -15.36 -4.29 0.25
N GLY A 3 -15.61 -3.55 1.32
CA GLY A 3 -16.38 -2.28 1.26
C GLY A 3 -15.69 -1.12 0.53
N TYR A 4 -14.43 -1.29 0.07
CA TYR A 4 -13.67 -0.30 -0.70
C TYR A 4 -13.47 -0.73 -2.16
N GLY A 5 -14.19 -1.75 -2.64
CA GLY A 5 -14.10 -2.21 -4.04
C GLY A 5 -13.01 -3.25 -4.33
N PHE A 6 -12.22 -3.66 -3.34
CA PHE A 6 -11.15 -4.66 -3.52
C PHE A 6 -11.66 -6.10 -3.37
N TYR A 7 -12.62 -6.50 -4.19
CA TYR A 7 -13.27 -7.82 -4.11
C TYR A 7 -12.33 -8.96 -4.54
N ASP A 8 -11.43 -8.71 -5.49
CA ASP A 8 -10.55 -9.73 -6.09
C ASP A 8 -9.14 -9.79 -5.49
N VAL A 9 -8.84 -8.96 -4.49
CA VAL A 9 -7.50 -8.95 -3.87
C VAL A 9 -7.38 -10.14 -2.92
N LYS A 10 -6.73 -11.19 -3.41
CA LYS A 10 -6.37 -12.38 -2.60
C LYS A 10 -5.11 -12.11 -1.78
N GLU A 11 -4.96 -12.84 -0.68
CA GLU A 11 -3.78 -12.76 0.19
C GLU A 11 -2.46 -13.03 -0.57
N GLY A 12 -2.50 -13.95 -1.55
CA GLY A 12 -1.38 -14.24 -2.44
C GLY A 12 -0.92 -13.06 -3.32
N THR A 13 -1.78 -12.05 -3.51
CA THR A 13 -1.45 -10.83 -4.27
C THR A 13 -0.71 -9.79 -3.41
N ILE A 14 -0.90 -9.84 -2.08
CA ILE A 14 -0.33 -8.86 -1.15
C ILE A 14 1.16 -9.14 -0.90
N TYR A 15 1.54 -10.40 -0.75
CA TYR A 15 2.94 -10.77 -0.45
C TYR A 15 3.97 -10.28 -1.48
N PRO A 16 3.77 -10.48 -2.81
CA PRO A 16 4.68 -9.94 -3.81
C PRO A 16 4.82 -8.42 -3.74
N LEU A 17 3.73 -7.71 -3.44
CA LEU A 17 3.74 -6.26 -3.28
C LEU A 17 4.57 -5.83 -2.06
N LEU A 18 4.37 -6.49 -0.91
CA LEU A 18 5.16 -6.22 0.30
C LEU A 18 6.66 -6.49 0.07
N ILE A 19 7.00 -7.60 -0.60
CA ILE A 19 8.40 -7.92 -0.95
C ILE A 19 9.00 -6.81 -1.83
N ARG A 20 8.24 -6.33 -2.83
CA ARG A 20 8.71 -5.27 -3.72
C ARG A 20 8.91 -3.94 -3.00
N LEU A 21 8.00 -3.57 -2.10
CA LEU A 21 8.13 -2.35 -1.30
C LEU A 21 9.31 -2.43 -0.31
N GLU A 22 9.52 -3.60 0.29
CA GLU A 22 10.64 -3.85 1.21
C GLU A 22 11.99 -3.78 0.47
N LYS A 23 12.09 -4.37 -0.73
CA LYS A 23 13.27 -4.25 -1.60
C LYS A 23 13.59 -2.81 -1.98
N LYS A 24 12.56 -1.96 -2.11
CA LYS A 24 12.71 -0.52 -2.37
C LYS A 24 12.97 0.31 -1.11
N GLN A 25 13.08 -0.33 0.06
CA GLN A 25 13.24 0.34 1.36
C GLN A 25 12.10 1.30 1.73
N ILE A 26 10.95 1.20 1.05
CA ILE A 26 9.72 1.98 1.36
C ILE A 26 9.08 1.46 2.65
N ILE A 27 9.16 0.14 2.87
CA ILE A 27 8.76 -0.47 4.13
C ILE A 27 9.92 -1.25 4.73
N SER A 28 9.94 -1.32 6.06
CA SER A 28 10.77 -2.22 6.84
C SER A 28 9.92 -3.32 7.46
N SER A 29 10.55 -4.36 7.96
CA SER A 29 9.85 -5.44 8.66
C SER A 29 10.52 -5.85 9.96
N LYS A 30 9.71 -6.37 10.89
CA LYS A 30 10.17 -6.98 12.14
C LYS A 30 9.38 -8.25 12.41
N TYR A 31 10.09 -9.32 12.77
CA TYR A 31 9.45 -10.50 13.32
C TYR A 31 9.03 -10.23 14.77
N LYS A 32 7.77 -10.53 15.08
CA LYS A 32 7.24 -10.50 16.45
C LYS A 32 6.74 -11.89 16.81
N ASP A 33 6.94 -12.24 18.08
CA ASP A 33 6.39 -13.47 18.62
C ASP A 33 4.86 -13.39 18.62
N SER A 34 4.22 -14.50 18.27
CA SER A 34 2.77 -14.65 18.32
C SER A 34 2.43 -15.37 19.62
N PRO A 35 1.42 -14.91 20.40
CA PRO A 35 1.02 -15.58 21.64
C PRO A 35 0.65 -17.07 21.45
N LEU A 36 0.21 -17.45 20.25
CA LEU A 36 -0.21 -18.80 19.90
C LEU A 36 0.21 -19.13 18.45
N GLY A 37 1.51 -19.34 18.22
CA GLY A 37 2.00 -19.85 16.92
C GLY A 37 3.33 -19.28 16.43
N PRO A 38 3.67 -19.48 15.14
CA PRO A 38 4.95 -19.05 14.59
C PRO A 38 5.09 -17.52 14.59
N LYS A 39 6.35 -17.04 14.54
CA LYS A 39 6.67 -15.62 14.46
C LYS A 39 5.97 -14.98 13.26
N ARG A 40 5.34 -13.83 13.47
CA ARG A 40 4.66 -13.05 12.43
C ARG A 40 5.57 -11.91 11.98
N LYS A 41 5.63 -11.68 10.67
CA LYS A 41 6.35 -10.56 10.07
C LYS A 41 5.43 -9.34 10.02
N TYR A 42 5.78 -8.29 10.75
CA TYR A 42 5.06 -7.01 10.74
C TYR A 42 5.83 -6.01 9.91
N TYR A 43 5.10 -5.20 9.13
CA TYR A 43 5.68 -4.20 8.24
C TYR A 43 5.39 -2.78 8.74
N PHE A 44 6.34 -1.88 8.51
CA PHE A 44 6.27 -0.49 8.95
C PHE A 44 6.80 0.41 7.82
N LEU A 45 6.18 1.57 7.60
CA LEU A 45 6.77 2.58 6.71
C LEU A 45 8.13 3.03 7.24
N THR A 46 9.10 3.17 6.36
CA THR A 46 10.34 3.90 6.62
C THR A 46 10.09 5.40 6.42
N GLU A 47 11.07 6.27 6.73
CA GLU A 47 10.91 7.69 6.42
C GLU A 47 10.81 7.95 4.91
N ILE A 48 11.66 7.31 4.12
CA ILE A 48 11.56 7.32 2.64
C ILE A 48 10.17 6.86 2.20
N GLY A 49 9.61 5.84 2.86
CA GLY A 49 8.28 5.35 2.55
C GLY A 49 7.15 6.31 2.90
N LYS A 50 7.31 7.12 3.95
CA LYS A 50 6.34 8.17 4.29
C LYS A 50 6.37 9.29 3.25
N GLU A 51 7.55 9.73 2.85
CA GLU A 51 7.73 10.73 1.79
C GLU A 51 7.12 10.25 0.47
N PHE A 52 7.47 9.03 0.05
CA PHE A 52 6.91 8.39 -1.14
C PHE A 52 5.37 8.29 -1.08
N LEU A 53 4.80 7.95 0.08
CA LEU A 53 3.35 7.87 0.25
C LEU A 53 2.69 9.24 0.08
N GLN A 54 3.28 10.31 0.61
CA GLN A 54 2.75 11.67 0.45
C GLN A 54 2.76 12.09 -1.02
N GLU A 55 3.87 11.89 -1.72
CA GLU A 55 3.96 12.19 -3.16
C GLU A 55 2.95 11.37 -3.97
N PHE A 56 2.80 10.09 -3.65
CA PHE A 56 1.84 9.22 -4.32
C PHE A 56 0.39 9.69 -4.12
N ILE A 57 0.03 10.17 -2.93
CA ILE A 57 -1.31 10.69 -2.66
C ILE A 57 -1.58 11.96 -3.47
N VAL A 58 -0.61 12.88 -3.55
CA VAL A 58 -0.72 14.09 -4.39
C VAL A 58 -0.94 13.70 -5.84
N LEU A 59 -0.08 12.85 -6.40
CA LEU A 59 -0.19 12.38 -7.77
C LEU A 59 -1.54 11.70 -8.05
N TRP A 60 -2.01 10.88 -7.11
CA TRP A 60 -3.29 10.20 -7.25
C TRP A 60 -4.46 11.19 -7.32
N ASN A 61 -4.45 12.22 -6.48
CA ASN A 61 -5.49 13.25 -6.51
C ASN A 61 -5.47 14.00 -7.85
N ASP A 62 -4.29 14.34 -8.38
CA ASP A 62 -4.19 15.00 -9.69
C ASP A 62 -4.77 14.15 -10.82
N VAL A 63 -4.50 12.83 -10.80
CA VAL A 63 -5.06 11.88 -11.77
C VAL A 63 -6.58 11.78 -11.61
N LYS A 64 -7.06 11.64 -10.38
CA LYS A 64 -8.50 11.58 -10.08
C LYS A 64 -9.21 12.84 -10.58
N ASP A 65 -8.72 14.02 -10.23
CA ASP A 65 -9.33 15.30 -10.60
C ASP A 65 -9.34 15.49 -12.12
N SER A 66 -8.33 14.97 -12.82
CA SER A 66 -8.28 15.00 -14.28
C SER A 66 -9.32 14.08 -14.92
N ILE A 67 -9.54 12.89 -14.35
CA ILE A 67 -10.60 11.97 -14.79
C ILE A 67 -11.98 12.56 -14.50
N ASP A 68 -12.18 13.13 -13.32
CA ASP A 68 -13.45 13.72 -12.91
C ASP A 68 -13.84 14.86 -13.86
N ARG A 69 -12.90 15.75 -14.25
CA ARG A 69 -13.15 16.79 -15.26
C ARG A 69 -13.60 16.24 -16.61
N VAL A 70 -12.95 15.18 -17.09
CA VAL A 70 -13.33 14.51 -18.35
C VAL A 70 -14.75 13.94 -18.27
N LEU A 71 -15.13 13.37 -17.12
CA LEU A 71 -16.46 12.80 -16.91
C LEU A 71 -17.55 13.87 -16.76
N GLU A 72 -17.22 15.02 -16.16
CA GLU A 72 -18.13 16.16 -16.00
C GLU A 72 -18.28 16.99 -17.30
N GLY A 73 -17.43 16.76 -18.29
CA GLY A 73 -17.49 17.42 -19.59
C GLY A 73 -16.96 18.86 -19.58
N VAL A 74 -16.02 19.16 -18.69
CA VAL A 74 -15.33 20.46 -18.57
C VAL A 74 -13.89 20.36 -19.07
#